data_AF-T1AY09-F1
#
_entry.id   AF-T1AY09-F1
#
_cell.length_a   1.000
_cell.length_b   1.000
_cell.length_c   1.000
_cell.angle_alpha   90.00
_cell.angle_beta   90.00
_cell.angle_gamma   90.00
#
_symmetry.space_group_name_H-M   'P 1'
#
loop_
_entity.id
_entity.type
_entity.pdbx_description
1 polymer ?
#
loop_
_entity_poly.entity_id
_entity_poly.type
_entity_poly.pdbx_seq_one_letter_code
_entity_poly.pdbx_strand_id
1 'polypeptide(L)'
;WETPSRAKVSDEFEIIVTLGIKGGFGIIDIEFPVPDQFDLVDDNNVHVVFKGYRNLSRKISYRVRAMRRGVFDFKTVRYTYYPALGIISKTSKEYAESHRIEVYPNIPVLPRMGRSFKTPMVMPSGSVSRLGPVSTDFDSIRDYQFGDPYRTINWKASARTGVLENCL
;
A
#
# COMPACT_ATOMS: atom_id res chain seq x y z
N TRP A 1 -3.15 7.96 26.62
CA TRP A 1 -3.38 8.17 25.18
C TRP A 1 -4.17 7.00 24.66
N GLU A 2 -5.17 7.27 23.84
CA GLU A 2 -5.97 6.26 23.14
C GLU A 2 -5.84 6.57 21.64
N THR A 3 -5.11 5.69 20.97
CA THR A 3 -4.53 5.89 19.64
C THR A 3 -4.38 4.53 18.96
N PRO A 4 -4.59 4.46 17.64
CA PRO A 4 -4.38 3.21 16.93
C PRO A 4 -2.88 2.86 16.90
N SER A 5 -2.55 1.61 17.21
CA SER A 5 -1.16 1.11 17.12
C SER A 5 -0.66 1.04 15.68
N ARG A 6 -1.58 0.91 14.72
CA ARG A 6 -1.30 0.80 13.29
C ARG A 6 -2.17 1.75 12.48
N ALA A 7 -1.58 2.48 11.56
CA ALA A 7 -2.26 3.31 10.59
C ALA A 7 -1.71 3.06 9.18
N LYS A 8 -2.42 3.47 8.13
CA LYS A 8 -1.86 3.50 6.77
C LYS A 8 -1.51 4.93 6.38
N VAL A 9 -0.60 5.07 5.42
CA VAL A 9 -0.33 6.37 4.79
C VAL A 9 -1.62 6.91 4.16
N SER A 10 -1.87 8.20 4.37
CA SER A 10 -3.07 8.94 3.95
C SER A 10 -4.36 8.62 4.73
N ASP A 11 -4.35 7.70 5.69
CA ASP A 11 -5.51 7.51 6.58
C ASP A 11 -5.55 8.65 7.60
N GLU A 12 -6.78 9.11 7.87
CA GLU A 12 -7.07 10.03 8.96
C GLU A 12 -7.40 9.23 10.23
N PHE A 13 -6.84 9.64 11.36
CA PHE A 13 -7.14 9.02 12.63
C PHE A 13 -7.22 10.04 13.75
N GLU A 14 -8.05 9.71 14.73
CA GLU A 14 -8.27 10.53 15.91
C GLU A 14 -7.38 10.05 17.05
N ILE A 15 -6.68 10.99 17.67
CA ILE A 15 -5.87 10.77 18.86
C ILE A 15 -6.64 11.33 20.04
N ILE A 16 -6.96 10.48 21.02
CA ILE A 16 -7.66 10.89 22.25
C ILE A 16 -6.66 10.92 23.41
N VAL A 17 -6.48 12.08 24.00
CA VAL A 17 -5.63 12.27 25.17
C VAL A 17 -6.51 12.55 26.39
N THR A 18 -6.34 11.74 27.44
CA THR A 18 -7.00 11.97 28.73
C THR A 18 -5.99 12.63 29.66
N LEU A 19 -6.27 13.87 30.04
CA LEU A 19 -5.41 14.68 30.90
C LEU A 19 -6.00 14.75 32.30
N GLY A 20 -5.14 14.52 33.31
CA GLY A 20 -5.46 14.68 34.72
C GLY A 20 -4.72 15.87 35.31
N ILE A 21 -5.42 17.00 35.47
CA ILE A 21 -4.83 18.24 35.99
C ILE A 21 -5.05 18.29 37.51
N LYS A 22 -3.95 18.18 38.27
CA LYS A 22 -3.96 18.21 39.75
C LYS A 22 -3.53 19.58 40.26
N GLY A 23 -4.32 20.15 41.17
CA GLY A 23 -4.03 21.45 41.78
C GLY A 23 -4.17 22.64 40.81
N GLY A 24 -3.89 23.84 41.31
CA GLY A 24 -3.94 25.09 40.55
C GLY A 24 -5.34 25.68 40.36
N PHE A 25 -5.37 26.99 40.09
CA PHE A 25 -6.56 27.80 39.76
C PHE A 25 -6.18 28.84 38.70
N GLY A 26 -6.65 28.65 37.47
CA GLY A 26 -6.24 29.47 36.33
C GLY A 26 -6.57 28.86 34.97
N ILE A 27 -6.08 29.49 33.91
CA ILE A 27 -6.19 29.00 32.53
C ILE A 27 -4.97 28.14 32.23
N ILE A 28 -5.18 27.03 31.53
CA ILE A 28 -4.11 26.17 31.02
C ILE A 28 -4.26 26.15 29.52
N ASP A 29 -3.18 26.49 28.84
CA ASP A 29 -3.02 26.32 27.41
C ASP A 29 -2.23 25.02 27.16
N ILE A 30 -2.71 24.19 26.24
CA ILE A 30 -2.20 22.84 26.00
C ILE A 30 -1.94 22.71 24.50
N GLU A 31 -0.71 22.36 24.16
CA GLU A 31 -0.25 22.16 22.80
C GLU A 31 0.24 20.71 22.66
N PHE A 32 -0.42 19.93 21.79
CA PHE A 32 0.02 18.56 21.54
C PHE A 32 1.14 18.53 20.49
N PRO A 33 2.12 17.63 20.64
CA PRO A 33 3.18 17.48 19.66
C PRO A 33 2.60 16.84 18.40
N VAL A 34 2.72 17.52 17.27
CA VAL A 34 2.45 16.94 15.95
C VAL A 34 3.79 16.91 15.20
N PRO A 35 4.38 15.72 15.00
CA PRO A 35 5.59 15.60 14.20
C PRO A 35 5.33 16.05 12.76
N ASP A 36 6.34 16.63 12.09
CA ASP A 36 6.25 17.13 10.70
C ASP A 36 5.79 16.08 9.67
N GLN A 37 5.75 14.80 10.04
CA GLN A 37 5.30 13.70 9.18
C GLN A 37 3.79 13.45 9.27
N PHE A 38 3.08 14.20 10.11
CA PHE A 38 1.64 14.19 10.24
C PHE A 38 1.08 15.57 9.86
N ASP A 39 0.07 15.55 9.00
CA ASP A 39 -0.74 16.73 8.74
C ASP A 39 -1.83 16.81 9.81
N LEU A 40 -2.01 17.98 10.38
CA LEU A 40 -3.15 18.28 11.24
C LEU A 40 -4.39 18.48 10.36
N VAL A 41 -5.46 17.71 10.61
CA VAL A 41 -6.71 17.81 9.83
C VAL A 41 -7.64 18.87 10.43
N ASP A 42 -7.67 18.96 11.76
CA ASP A 42 -8.41 20.00 12.48
C ASP A 42 -7.42 21.08 12.95
N ASP A 43 -7.52 22.30 12.42
CA ASP A 43 -6.65 23.47 12.75
C ASP A 43 -6.55 23.82 14.26
N ASN A 44 -7.34 23.16 15.12
CA ASN A 44 -7.31 23.34 16.57
C ASN A 44 -6.46 22.27 17.27
N ASN A 45 -5.13 22.39 17.20
CA ASN A 45 -4.22 21.64 18.07
C ASN A 45 -4.06 22.27 19.48
N VAL A 46 -4.43 23.56 19.60
CA VAL A 46 -4.29 24.33 20.83
C VAL A 46 -5.60 24.28 21.61
N HIS A 47 -5.54 23.77 22.84
CA HIS A 47 -6.71 23.63 23.70
C HIS A 47 -6.55 24.45 24.98
N VAL A 48 -7.40 25.47 25.10
CA VAL A 48 -7.46 26.31 26.29
C VAL A 48 -8.51 25.75 27.25
N VAL A 49 -8.08 25.47 28.48
CA VAL A 49 -8.94 24.90 29.53
C VAL A 49 -8.87 25.76 30.78
N PHE A 50 -10.02 26.21 31.29
CA PHE A 50 -10.08 26.85 32.60
C PHE A 50 -10.14 25.81 33.71
N LYS A 51 -9.24 25.96 34.69
CA LYS A 51 -9.10 25.07 35.83
C LYS A 51 -9.57 25.78 37.11
N GLY A 52 -10.65 25.26 37.69
CA GLY A 52 -11.12 25.66 39.02
C GLY A 52 -10.40 24.92 40.16
N TYR A 53 -10.92 25.04 41.39
CA TYR A 53 -10.30 24.47 42.60
C TYR A 53 -10.29 22.92 42.67
N ARG A 54 -11.18 22.24 41.95
CA ARG A 54 -11.26 20.77 41.94
C ARG A 54 -10.33 20.16 40.90
N ASN A 55 -9.85 18.94 41.13
CA ASN A 55 -9.12 18.18 40.11
C ASN A 55 -9.98 18.04 38.85
N LEU A 56 -9.37 18.24 37.69
CA LEU A 56 -10.05 18.20 36.41
C LEU A 56 -9.48 17.06 35.57
N SER A 57 -10.35 16.12 35.19
CA SER A 57 -10.07 15.18 34.13
C SER A 57 -10.72 15.69 32.84
N ARG A 58 -9.93 15.86 31.78
CA ARG A 58 -10.44 16.28 30.47
C ARG A 58 -9.95 15.32 29.42
N LYS A 59 -10.88 14.87 28.58
CA LYS A 59 -10.56 14.18 27.33
C LYS A 59 -10.51 15.22 26.22
N ILE A 60 -9.42 15.21 25.48
CA ILE A 60 -9.21 16.07 24.33
C ILE A 60 -8.89 15.15 23.15
N SER A 61 -9.49 15.41 22.01
CA SER A 61 -9.21 14.68 20.80
C SER A 61 -8.81 15.62 19.67
N TYR A 62 -7.87 15.17 18.86
CA TYR A 62 -7.40 15.88 17.68
C TYR A 62 -7.19 14.89 16.54
N ARG A 63 -7.43 15.34 15.31
CA ARG A 63 -7.35 14.52 14.11
C ARG A 63 -6.09 14.82 13.32
N VAL A 64 -5.37 13.75 12.97
CA VAL A 64 -4.14 13.83 12.18
C VAL A 64 -4.20 12.85 11.01
N ARG A 65 -3.43 13.18 9.97
CA ARG A 65 -3.27 12.37 8.76
C ARG A 65 -1.80 12.03 8.57
N ALA A 66 -1.49 10.74 8.41
CA ALA A 66 -0.11 10.30 8.22
C ALA A 66 0.37 10.56 6.78
N MET A 67 1.39 11.40 6.60
CA MET A 67 1.96 11.72 5.27
C MET A 67 3.07 10.77 4.84
N ARG A 68 3.80 10.19 5.79
CA ARG A 68 4.93 9.29 5.51
C ARG A 68 4.78 7.96 6.24
N ARG A 69 5.28 6.89 5.62
CA ARG A 69 5.42 5.57 6.28
C ARG A 69 6.56 5.61 7.29
N GLY A 70 6.45 4.81 8.35
CA GLY A 70 7.50 4.69 9.35
C GLY A 70 6.95 4.41 10.74
N VAL A 71 7.85 4.42 11.72
CA VAL A 71 7.53 4.34 13.13
C VAL A 71 7.71 5.74 13.70
N PHE A 72 6.68 6.27 14.35
CA PHE A 72 6.68 7.61 14.92
C PHE A 72 6.41 7.57 16.41
N ASP A 73 7.20 8.33 17.17
CA ASP A 73 7.06 8.48 18.61
C ASP A 73 6.55 9.90 18.94
N PHE A 74 5.38 10.00 19.55
CA PHE A 74 4.86 11.22 20.15
C PHE A 74 5.45 11.31 21.56
N LYS A 75 6.33 12.28 21.83
CA LYS A 75 7.18 12.27 23.04
C LYS A 75 6.81 13.27 24.12
N THR A 76 6.39 14.48 23.77
CA THR A 76 6.32 15.57 24.75
C THR A 76 5.14 16.49 24.49
N VAL A 77 4.24 16.60 25.46
CA VAL A 77 3.14 17.58 25.47
C VAL A 77 3.59 18.84 26.18
N ARG A 78 3.41 19.99 25.54
CA ARG A 78 3.71 21.28 26.14
C ARG A 78 2.44 21.86 26.73
N TYR A 79 2.55 22.43 27.93
CA TYR A 79 1.46 23.19 28.53
C TYR A 79 1.97 24.46 29.17
N THR A 80 1.19 25.53 29.03
CA THR A 80 1.43 26.82 29.67
C THR A 80 0.32 27.11 30.66
N TYR A 81 0.68 27.27 31.93
CA TYR A 81 -0.24 27.63 32.99
C TYR A 81 -0.26 29.14 33.24
N TYR A 82 -1.46 29.71 33.18
CA TYR A 82 -1.78 31.10 33.44
C TYR A 82 -2.60 31.19 34.74
N PRO A 83 -1.97 31.48 35.89
CA PRO A 83 -2.66 31.60 37.17
C PRO A 83 -3.61 32.81 37.15
N ALA A 84 -4.87 32.61 37.58
CA ALA A 84 -5.87 33.69 37.57
C ALA A 84 -5.63 34.75 38.67
N LEU A 85 -4.99 34.35 39.77
CA LEU A 85 -4.78 35.21 40.94
C LEU A 85 -3.50 36.05 40.87
N GLY A 86 -2.67 35.91 39.82
CA GLY A 86 -1.43 36.69 39.64
C GLY A 86 -0.33 36.45 40.70
N ILE A 87 -0.55 35.56 41.67
CA ILE A 87 0.39 35.25 42.76
C ILE A 87 1.64 34.53 42.24
N ILE A 88 1.48 33.74 41.18
CA ILE A 88 2.55 32.95 40.57
C ILE A 88 2.75 33.49 39.15
N SER A 89 3.98 33.46 38.64
CA SER A 89 4.25 33.78 37.24
C SER A 89 3.70 32.70 36.30
N LYS A 90 3.45 33.06 35.03
CA LYS A 90 3.12 32.06 34.00
C LYS A 90 4.20 30.98 33.99
N THR A 91 3.80 29.73 33.99
CA THR A 91 4.72 28.59 34.03
C THR A 91 4.51 27.74 32.79
N SER A 92 5.55 27.60 31.97
CA SER A 92 5.57 26.64 30.86
C SER A 92 6.30 25.39 31.29
N LYS A 93 5.70 24.22 31.03
CA LYS A 93 6.25 22.92 31.37
C LYS A 93 5.97 21.94 30.24
N GLU A 94 6.84 20.94 30.18
CA GLU A 94 6.76 19.85 29.23
C GLU A 94 6.50 18.55 29.98
N TYR A 95 5.54 17.78 29.51
CA TYR A 95 5.22 16.46 30.02
C TYR A 95 5.66 15.42 29.00
N ALA A 96 6.70 14.67 29.35
CA ALA A 96 7.24 13.62 28.50
C ALA A 96 6.42 12.33 28.68
N GLU A 97 5.71 11.93 27.64
CA GLU A 97 5.05 10.64 27.54
C GLU A 97 5.24 10.14 26.10
N SER A 98 5.89 8.99 25.95
CA SER A 98 6.21 8.41 24.65
C SER A 98 5.10 7.48 24.19
N HIS A 99 4.46 7.81 23.08
CA HIS A 99 3.50 6.94 22.41
C HIS A 99 3.95 6.62 20.98
N ARG A 100 3.98 5.34 20.63
CA ARG A 100 4.51 4.85 19.35
C ARG A 100 3.39 4.44 18.40
N ILE A 101 3.45 4.91 17.16
CA ILE A 101 2.50 4.56 16.09
C ILE A 101 3.28 4.02 14.88
N GLU A 102 2.82 2.89 14.33
CA GLU A 102 3.40 2.28 13.14
C GLU A 102 2.52 2.58 11.91
N VAL A 103 3.08 3.34 10.96
CA VAL A 103 2.40 3.72 9.73
C VAL A 103 2.89 2.84 8.58
N TYR A 104 1.99 2.00 8.08
CA TYR A 104 2.21 1.12 6.94
C TYR A 104 1.96 1.82 5.60
N PRO A 105 2.69 1.45 4.54
CA PRO A 105 2.38 1.95 3.21
C PRO A 105 0.96 1.53 2.79
N ASN A 106 0.23 2.44 2.15
CA ASN A 106 -1.00 2.10 1.47
C ASN A 106 -0.66 1.47 0.11
N ILE A 107 -0.66 0.14 0.03
CA ILE A 107 -0.41 -0.60 -1.21
C ILE A 107 -1.76 -0.76 -1.92
N PRO A 108 -2.01 -0.06 -3.04
CA PRO A 108 -3.24 -0.26 -3.78
C PRO A 108 -3.26 -1.70 -4.30
N VAL A 109 -4.28 -2.46 -3.90
CA VAL A 109 -4.51 -3.79 -4.47
C VAL A 109 -4.91 -3.56 -5.93
N LEU A 110 -4.01 -3.91 -6.84
CA LEU A 110 -4.35 -3.95 -8.26
C LEU A 110 -5.53 -4.91 -8.42
N PRO A 111 -6.70 -4.45 -8.91
CA PRO A 111 -7.74 -5.40 -9.28
C PRO A 111 -7.11 -6.36 -10.27
N ARG A 112 -7.34 -7.67 -10.08
CA ARG A 112 -6.86 -8.72 -10.98
C ARG A 112 -7.54 -8.53 -12.33
N MET A 113 -7.04 -7.57 -13.11
CA MET A 113 -7.50 -7.31 -14.45
C MET A 113 -7.05 -8.55 -15.23
N GLY A 114 -8.02 -9.39 -15.61
CA GLY A 114 -7.81 -10.59 -16.40
C GLY A 114 -7.35 -10.26 -17.82
N ARG A 115 -6.25 -9.51 -17.96
CA ARG A 115 -5.54 -9.35 -19.22
C ARG A 115 -4.88 -10.69 -19.50
N SER A 116 -5.66 -11.56 -20.13
CA SER A 116 -5.11 -12.61 -20.98
C SER A 116 -4.26 -11.86 -22.00
N PHE A 117 -2.95 -11.84 -21.81
CA PHE A 117 -2.02 -11.48 -22.87
C PHE A 117 -2.21 -12.55 -23.95
N LYS A 118 -3.16 -12.31 -24.86
CA LYS A 118 -3.26 -13.10 -26.08
C LYS A 118 -2.02 -12.75 -26.87
N THR A 119 -0.99 -13.56 -26.74
CA THR A 119 0.09 -13.57 -27.72
C THR A 119 -0.57 -13.83 -29.07
N PRO A 120 -0.42 -12.97 -30.08
CA PRO A 120 -0.89 -13.29 -31.41
C PRO A 120 0.06 -14.35 -31.96
N MET A 121 -0.13 -15.61 -31.57
CA MET A 121 0.37 -16.72 -32.35
C MET A 121 -0.48 -16.74 -33.61
N VAL A 122 -0.04 -15.98 -34.62
CA VAL A 122 -0.59 -16.04 -35.97
C VAL A 122 -0.22 -17.41 -36.49
N MET A 123 -1.07 -18.41 -36.23
CA MET A 123 -1.04 -19.65 -37.00
C MET A 123 -1.49 -19.26 -38.41
N PRO A 124 -0.65 -19.38 -39.45
CA PRO A 124 -1.08 -19.08 -40.81
C PRO A 124 -2.16 -20.09 -41.20
N SER A 125 -3.41 -19.65 -41.18
CA SER A 125 -4.59 -20.47 -41.44
C SER A 125 -4.81 -20.73 -42.94
N GLY A 126 -3.76 -21.16 -43.65
CA GLY A 126 -3.90 -21.66 -45.02
C GLY A 126 -2.91 -21.11 -46.04
N SER A 127 -1.61 -21.29 -45.83
CA SER A 127 -0.65 -21.28 -46.95
C SER A 127 -0.47 -22.70 -47.51
N VAL A 128 -1.57 -23.34 -47.92
CA VAL A 128 -1.48 -24.53 -48.77
C VAL A 128 -1.21 -24.01 -50.18
N SER A 129 0.06 -23.80 -50.52
CA SER A 129 0.47 -23.40 -51.86
C SER A 129 -0.03 -24.42 -52.87
N ARG A 130 -1.09 -24.10 -53.63
CA ARG A 130 -1.64 -24.98 -54.68
C ARG A 130 -0.70 -25.12 -55.88
N LEU A 131 0.19 -24.15 -56.09
CA LEU A 131 1.13 -24.06 -57.21
C LEU A 131 2.45 -23.49 -56.67
N GLY A 132 3.39 -24.37 -56.34
CA GLY A 132 4.71 -24.03 -55.83
C GLY A 132 5.38 -25.24 -55.18
N PRO A 133 6.72 -25.23 -54.98
CA PRO A 133 7.39 -26.29 -54.23
C PRO A 133 6.77 -26.39 -52.84
N VAL A 134 6.43 -27.59 -52.40
CA VAL A 134 5.92 -27.85 -51.05
C VAL A 134 6.98 -27.36 -50.07
N SER A 135 6.69 -26.28 -49.34
CA SER A 135 7.54 -25.81 -48.25
C SER A 135 7.60 -26.91 -47.18
N THR A 136 8.77 -27.09 -46.57
CA THR A 136 8.99 -28.04 -45.48
C THR A 136 8.34 -27.63 -44.15
N ASP A 137 7.58 -26.53 -44.15
CA ASP A 137 6.81 -26.05 -43.01
C ASP A 137 5.63 -26.99 -42.74
N PHE A 138 5.60 -27.49 -41.51
CA PHE A 138 4.90 -28.72 -41.13
C PHE A 138 3.41 -28.47 -40.89
N ASP A 139 2.56 -28.78 -41.86
CA ASP A 139 1.10 -28.75 -41.70
C ASP A 139 0.53 -30.15 -41.34
N SER A 140 1.05 -31.21 -41.97
CA SER A 140 0.71 -32.61 -41.66
C SER A 140 1.78 -33.60 -42.14
N ILE A 141 1.85 -34.78 -41.51
CA ILE A 141 2.62 -35.94 -41.99
C ILE A 141 1.70 -36.74 -42.91
N ARG A 142 2.07 -36.88 -44.18
CA ARG A 142 1.41 -37.81 -45.12
C ARG A 142 2.29 -39.02 -45.40
N ASP A 143 1.66 -40.16 -45.65
CA ASP A 143 2.36 -41.35 -46.13
C ASP A 143 2.91 -41.11 -47.54
N TYR A 144 4.07 -41.73 -47.82
CA TYR A 144 4.70 -41.66 -49.13
C TYR A 144 3.79 -42.28 -50.20
N GLN A 145 3.63 -41.57 -51.32
CA GLN A 145 3.02 -42.12 -52.52
C GLN A 145 4.06 -42.25 -53.64
N PHE A 146 3.94 -43.32 -54.42
CA PHE A 146 4.84 -43.58 -55.52
C PHE A 146 4.82 -42.42 -56.54
N GLY A 147 5.96 -41.77 -56.72
CA GLY A 147 6.11 -40.58 -57.57
C GLY A 147 6.51 -39.30 -56.81
N ASP A 148 6.49 -39.32 -55.48
CA ASP A 148 6.95 -38.18 -54.67
C ASP A 148 8.49 -38.00 -54.74
N PRO A 149 9.01 -36.76 -54.87
CA PRO A 149 10.45 -36.51 -54.86
C PRO A 149 11.07 -36.83 -53.49
N TYR A 150 12.06 -37.72 -53.48
CA TYR A 150 12.74 -38.20 -52.26
C TYR A 150 13.33 -37.11 -51.34
N ARG A 151 13.66 -35.93 -51.88
CA ARG A 151 14.20 -34.79 -51.11
C ARG A 151 13.16 -34.05 -50.27
N THR A 152 11.88 -34.21 -50.59
CA THR A 152 10.78 -33.53 -49.89
C THR A 152 10.26 -34.34 -48.70
N ILE A 153 10.71 -35.58 -48.55
CA ILE A 153 10.26 -36.50 -47.51
C ILE A 153 11.10 -36.31 -46.24
N ASN A 154 10.42 -36.06 -45.12
CA ASN A 154 11.05 -36.12 -43.81
C ASN A 154 11.19 -37.57 -43.35
N TRP A 155 12.30 -38.21 -43.72
CA TRP A 155 12.61 -39.60 -43.37
C TRP A 155 12.61 -39.85 -41.86
N LYS A 156 13.02 -38.85 -41.07
CA LYS A 156 13.06 -38.95 -39.60
C LYS A 156 11.66 -38.98 -38.98
N ALA A 157 10.70 -38.27 -39.57
CA ALA A 157 9.30 -38.31 -39.14
C ALA A 157 8.65 -39.63 -39.60
N SER A 158 8.83 -40.01 -40.85
CA SER A 158 8.24 -41.22 -41.45
C SER A 158 8.71 -42.51 -40.75
N ALA A 159 10.00 -42.58 -40.39
CA ALA A 159 10.55 -43.73 -39.66
C ALA A 159 9.92 -43.93 -38.27
N ARG A 160 9.32 -42.89 -37.67
CA ARG A 160 8.64 -43.01 -36.36
C ARG A 160 7.22 -43.55 -36.49
N THR A 161 6.58 -43.43 -37.66
CA THR A 161 5.21 -43.90 -37.89
C THR A 161 5.15 -45.41 -38.15
N GLY A 162 6.28 -46.06 -38.42
CA GLY A 162 6.38 -47.53 -38.53
C GLY A 162 5.79 -48.14 -39.80
N VAL A 163 5.14 -47.36 -40.66
CA VAL A 163 4.57 -47.81 -41.94
C VAL A 163 5.65 -47.77 -43.02
N LEU A 164 6.49 -48.79 -43.08
CA LEU A 164 7.50 -48.97 -44.15
C LEU A 164 7.12 -50.08 -45.14
N GLU A 165 5.89 -50.58 -45.09
CA GLU A 165 5.51 -51.84 -45.77
C GLU A 165 5.26 -51.73 -47.28
N ASN A 166 5.25 -50.53 -47.89
CA ASN A 166 4.88 -50.34 -49.31
C ASN A 166 5.96 -49.67 -50.19
N CYS A 167 7.24 -49.76 -49.83
CA CYS A 167 8.34 -49.11 -50.56
C CYS A 167 9.34 -50.07 -51.23
N LEU A 168 8.93 -51.29 -51.58
CA LEU A 168 9.71 -52.21 -52.44
C LEU A 168 8.94 -52.59 -53.70
#